data_AF-A0A972A3G0-F1
#
_entry.id   AF-A0A972A3G0-F1
#
_cell.length_a   1.000
_cell.length_b   1.000
_cell.length_c   1.000
_cell.angle_alpha   90.00
_cell.angle_beta   90.00
_cell.angle_gamma   90.00
#
_symmetry.space_group_name_H-M   'P 1'
#
loop_
_entity.id
_entity.type
_entity.pdbx_description
1 polymer ?
#
loop_
_entity_poly.entity_id
_entity_poly.type
_entity_poly.pdbx_seq_one_letter_code
_entity_poly.pdbx_strand_id
1 'polypeptide(L)'
;MDDRKLQSILTHNLSIVHMQEKRYDKAAKYLYESFALNNDSTNIARYYLNFAHLYAETGQADSLLFYTDKLEQEVDSVRLLNLKSSILHFLAMQYKAKGNYEKSLDFQKRYTDVIAETGDRRMEQSVYDVQQKYDFMAQQSRYNHQLLQRQRASIILLTFFLMASLFSIILLRRNILQKNKLLRLQNTIETLNKTAIDLQKQKNTPTGHETQLRETLLWRFNVLHKSSLLKSELSHIEKMDTRKAITRFEQIVYGKESGSQWNTLVNAIDELNPGLSHFIQSNYPQLSETEFKVMLLSYAGLSCKEIALLINQSVHTVNMGRTRIRQKMELKEPGADFCAVLRDNYEESRRKEKDVNL
;
A
#
# COMPACT_ATOMS: atom_id res chain seq x y z
N MET A 1 46.87 -48.41 30.40
CA MET A 1 46.53 -48.15 31.82
C MET A 1 45.02 -48.22 32.08
N ASP A 2 44.16 -48.06 31.06
CA ASP A 2 42.68 -48.07 31.24
C ASP A 2 42.02 -49.44 31.45
N ASP A 3 42.54 -50.50 30.85
CA ASP A 3 41.82 -51.79 30.79
C ASP A 3 41.63 -52.45 32.17
N ARG A 4 42.68 -52.43 33.02
CA ARG A 4 42.61 -52.99 34.38
C ARG A 4 41.67 -52.21 35.30
N LYS A 5 41.61 -50.88 35.16
CA LYS A 5 40.73 -50.04 35.98
C LYS A 5 39.28 -50.25 35.57
N LEU A 6 39.00 -50.34 34.27
CA LEU A 6 37.68 -50.66 33.74
C LEU A 6 37.24 -52.06 34.16
N GLN A 7 38.12 -53.06 34.06
CA GLN A 7 37.85 -54.43 34.50
C GLN A 7 37.57 -54.49 36.01
N SER A 8 38.32 -53.75 36.83
CA SER A 8 38.06 -53.63 38.26
C SER A 8 36.67 -53.05 38.55
N ILE A 9 36.27 -51.97 37.87
CA ILE A 9 34.93 -51.37 38.02
C ILE A 9 33.82 -52.34 37.57
N LEU A 10 34.03 -53.04 36.46
CA LEU A 10 33.05 -53.98 35.94
C LEU A 10 32.85 -55.17 36.90
N THR A 11 33.95 -55.78 37.35
CA THR A 11 33.91 -56.88 38.33
C THR A 11 33.35 -56.41 39.67
N HIS A 12 33.63 -55.18 40.10
CA HIS A 12 32.98 -54.57 41.26
C HIS A 12 31.47 -54.52 41.11
N ASN A 13 30.97 -53.99 39.99
CA ASN A 13 29.54 -53.87 39.74
C ASN A 13 28.87 -55.25 39.65
N LEU A 14 29.52 -56.23 39.02
CA LEU A 14 29.05 -57.63 38.99
C LEU A 14 28.95 -58.22 40.39
N SER A 15 29.90 -57.91 41.28
CA SER A 15 29.84 -58.36 42.68
C SER A 15 28.61 -57.80 43.39
N ILE A 16 28.28 -56.52 43.19
CA ILE A 16 27.12 -55.87 43.80
C ILE A 16 25.82 -56.47 43.26
N VAL A 17 25.71 -56.67 41.95
CA VAL A 17 24.52 -57.30 41.33
C VAL A 17 24.30 -58.70 41.89
N HIS A 18 25.34 -59.53 41.94
CA HIS A 18 25.19 -60.87 42.50
C HIS A 18 24.92 -60.89 44.02
N MET A 19 25.41 -59.89 44.75
CA MET A 19 25.08 -59.70 46.16
C MET A 19 23.57 -59.39 46.34
N GLN A 20 22.99 -58.56 45.47
CA GLN A 20 21.55 -58.27 45.46
C GLN A 20 20.70 -59.48 45.06
N GLU A 21 21.19 -60.31 44.13
CA GLU A 21 20.58 -61.59 43.76
C GLU A 21 20.75 -62.70 44.82
N LYS A 22 21.42 -62.41 45.95
CA LYS A 22 21.77 -63.38 46.99
C LYS A 22 22.63 -64.55 46.49
N ARG A 23 23.35 -64.37 45.37
CA ARG A 23 24.31 -65.32 44.82
C ARG A 23 25.69 -65.06 45.42
N TYR A 24 25.82 -65.31 46.72
CA TYR A 24 26.97 -64.88 47.51
C TYR A 24 28.32 -65.44 47.02
N ASP A 25 28.37 -66.67 46.51
CA ASP A 25 29.61 -67.25 45.96
C ASP A 25 30.13 -66.49 44.73
N LYS A 26 29.22 -66.10 43.83
CA LYS A 26 29.56 -65.29 42.65
C LYS A 26 29.92 -63.88 43.07
N ALA A 27 29.18 -63.30 44.02
CA ALA A 27 29.47 -61.98 44.57
C ALA A 27 30.89 -61.94 45.17
N ALA A 28 31.24 -62.93 45.99
CA ALA A 28 32.57 -63.09 46.58
C ALA A 28 33.65 -63.17 45.49
N LYS A 29 33.47 -64.07 44.51
CA LYS A 29 34.43 -64.26 43.41
C LYS A 29 34.75 -62.94 42.70
N TYR A 30 33.72 -62.21 42.26
CA TYR A 30 33.92 -60.97 41.53
C TYR A 30 34.43 -59.82 42.43
N LEU A 31 34.07 -59.82 43.71
CA LEU A 31 34.58 -58.83 44.66
C LEU A 31 36.07 -59.01 44.90
N TYR A 32 36.54 -60.25 45.06
CA TYR A 32 37.97 -60.58 45.17
C TYR A 32 38.74 -60.25 43.90
N GLU A 33 38.19 -60.57 42.72
CA GLU A 33 38.78 -60.21 41.44
C GLU A 33 38.94 -58.69 41.31
N SER A 34 37.89 -57.94 41.63
CA SER A 34 37.90 -56.48 41.61
C SER A 34 38.93 -55.89 42.57
N PHE A 35 39.00 -56.42 43.80
CA PHE A 35 39.97 -55.99 44.80
C PHE A 35 41.42 -56.26 44.38
N ALA A 36 41.69 -57.43 43.79
CA ALA A 36 43.03 -57.78 43.29
C ALA A 36 43.49 -56.86 42.15
N LEU A 37 42.56 -56.37 41.34
CA LEU A 37 42.84 -55.48 40.21
C LEU A 37 43.03 -54.01 40.63
N ASN A 38 42.46 -53.59 41.77
CA ASN A 38 42.54 -52.21 42.24
C ASN A 38 42.35 -52.13 43.76
N ASN A 39 43.43 -52.29 44.52
CA ASN A 39 43.48 -52.15 45.98
C ASN A 39 44.15 -50.84 46.43
N ASP A 40 44.08 -49.78 45.62
CA ASP A 40 44.64 -48.48 45.98
C ASP A 40 43.99 -47.88 47.22
N SER A 41 44.70 -46.99 47.91
CA SER A 41 44.23 -46.36 49.15
C SER A 41 42.94 -45.56 48.97
N THR A 42 42.60 -45.15 47.75
CA THR A 42 41.41 -44.33 47.48
C THR A 42 40.13 -45.17 47.45
N ASN A 43 40.21 -46.44 47.06
CA ASN A 43 39.05 -47.34 46.94
C ASN A 43 38.97 -48.38 48.06
N ILE A 44 39.99 -48.49 48.90
CA ILE A 44 40.09 -49.56 49.90
C ILE A 44 38.89 -49.64 50.86
N ALA A 45 38.39 -48.49 51.32
CA ALA A 45 37.21 -48.42 52.20
C ALA A 45 35.93 -48.93 51.52
N ARG A 46 35.81 -48.76 50.19
CA ARG A 46 34.67 -49.30 49.41
C ARG A 46 34.70 -50.82 49.37
N TYR A 47 35.89 -51.41 49.22
CA TYR A 47 36.02 -52.86 49.26
C TYR A 47 35.75 -53.41 50.65
N TYR A 48 36.27 -52.77 51.70
CA TYR A 48 35.97 -53.18 53.07
C TYR A 48 34.47 -53.14 53.37
N LEU A 49 33.76 -52.12 52.88
CA LEU A 49 32.30 -52.04 53.03
C LEU A 49 31.60 -53.21 52.33
N ASN A 50 31.97 -53.51 51.10
CA ASN A 50 31.36 -54.60 50.35
C ASN A 50 31.68 -55.98 50.93
N PHE A 51 32.91 -56.21 51.41
CA PHE A 51 33.26 -57.44 52.12
C PHE A 51 32.48 -57.55 53.43
N ALA A 52 32.38 -56.47 54.21
CA ALA A 52 31.61 -56.47 55.44
C ALA A 52 30.12 -56.78 55.18
N HIS A 53 29.51 -56.21 54.14
CA HIS A 53 28.16 -56.58 53.72
C HIS A 53 28.03 -58.06 53.33
N LEU A 54 28.96 -58.58 52.50
CA LEU A 54 28.96 -59.98 52.10
C LEU A 54 29.04 -60.93 53.31
N TYR A 55 29.89 -60.63 54.29
CA TYR A 55 30.06 -61.47 55.47
C TYR A 55 28.93 -61.31 56.49
N ALA A 56 28.30 -60.13 56.57
CA ALA A 56 27.07 -59.94 57.33
C ALA A 56 25.94 -60.82 56.77
N GLU A 57 25.75 -60.83 55.44
CA GLU A 57 24.71 -61.61 54.78
C GLU A 57 24.96 -63.13 54.83
N THR A 58 26.22 -63.55 54.83
CA THR A 58 26.60 -64.98 54.88
C THR A 58 26.82 -65.51 56.31
N GLY A 59 26.65 -64.67 57.34
CA GLY A 59 26.77 -65.06 58.74
C GLY A 59 28.19 -65.37 59.22
N GLN A 60 29.22 -64.94 58.48
CA GLN A 60 30.63 -65.17 58.82
C GLN A 60 31.13 -64.10 59.81
N ALA A 61 30.90 -64.34 61.10
CA ALA A 61 31.12 -63.36 62.16
C ALA A 61 32.56 -62.84 62.26
N ASP A 62 33.57 -63.72 62.13
CA ASP A 62 34.98 -63.33 62.25
C ASP A 62 35.41 -62.41 61.12
N SER A 63 35.06 -62.76 59.87
CA SER A 63 35.35 -61.92 58.71
C SER A 63 34.57 -60.61 58.76
N LEU A 64 33.31 -60.63 59.18
CA LEU A 64 32.53 -59.42 59.40
C LEU A 64 33.22 -58.49 60.40
N LEU A 65 33.67 -59.02 61.55
CA LEU A 65 34.39 -58.23 62.56
C LEU A 65 35.65 -57.61 61.97
N PHE A 66 36.47 -58.40 61.28
CA PHE A 66 37.71 -57.92 60.65
C PHE A 66 37.47 -56.73 59.70
N TYR A 67 36.49 -56.84 58.80
CA TYR A 67 36.21 -55.76 57.85
C TYR A 67 35.49 -54.57 58.50
N THR A 68 34.73 -54.79 59.58
CA THR A 68 34.14 -53.71 60.38
C THR A 68 35.23 -52.88 61.06
N ASP A 69 36.24 -53.51 61.65
CA ASP A 69 37.36 -52.81 62.29
C ASP A 69 38.19 -52.02 61.28
N LYS A 70 38.38 -52.58 60.07
CA LYS A 70 39.03 -51.86 58.96
C LYS A 70 38.23 -50.65 58.51
N LEU A 71 36.90 -50.74 58.45
CA LEU A 71 36.05 -49.61 58.14
C LEU A 71 36.12 -48.51 59.20
N GLU A 72 36.16 -48.87 60.47
CA GLU A 72 36.29 -47.90 61.57
C GLU A 72 37.62 -47.14 61.52
N GLN A 73 38.71 -47.80 61.10
CA GLN A 73 40.02 -47.15 60.90
C GLN A 73 40.02 -46.19 59.70
N GLU A 74 39.28 -46.50 58.64
CA GLU A 74 39.31 -45.73 57.40
C GLU A 74 38.22 -44.66 57.30
N VAL A 75 37.12 -44.74 58.06
CA VAL A 75 35.93 -43.90 57.84
C VAL A 75 36.21 -42.39 57.86
N ASP A 76 37.19 -41.95 58.64
CA ASP A 76 37.57 -40.54 58.72
C ASP A 76 38.46 -40.06 57.57
N SER A 77 39.18 -40.97 56.90
CA SER A 77 39.99 -40.68 55.71
C SER A 77 39.13 -40.56 54.43
N VAL A 78 37.90 -41.09 54.44
CA VAL A 78 36.99 -41.09 53.30
C VAL A 78 36.46 -39.69 53.00
N ARG A 79 36.87 -39.13 51.86
CA ARG A 79 36.41 -37.81 51.38
C ARG A 79 35.08 -37.82 50.65
N LEU A 80 34.73 -38.94 50.00
CA LEU A 80 33.49 -39.05 49.24
C LEU A 80 32.31 -39.17 50.20
N LEU A 81 31.53 -38.09 50.37
CA LEU A 81 30.43 -38.00 51.33
C LEU A 81 29.43 -39.17 51.20
N ASN A 82 29.07 -39.56 49.97
CA ASN A 82 28.18 -40.71 49.74
C ASN A 82 28.74 -42.03 50.31
N LEU A 83 30.04 -42.30 50.10
CA LEU A 83 30.68 -43.50 50.62
C LEU A 83 30.83 -43.41 52.15
N LYS A 84 31.22 -42.24 52.66
CA LYS A 84 31.34 -41.97 54.10
C LYS A 84 30.00 -42.22 54.81
N SER A 85 28.89 -41.72 54.25
CA SER A 85 27.53 -41.98 54.76
C SER A 85 27.20 -43.47 54.80
N SER A 86 27.47 -44.22 53.73
CA SER A 86 27.20 -45.66 53.70
C SER A 86 28.00 -46.41 54.77
N ILE A 87 29.27 -46.05 54.97
CA ILE A 87 30.13 -46.65 55.99
C ILE A 87 29.63 -46.33 57.40
N LEU A 88 29.34 -45.06 57.69
CA LEU A 88 28.84 -44.62 59.00
C LEU A 88 27.50 -45.33 59.34
N HIS A 89 26.59 -45.42 58.38
CA HIS A 89 25.34 -46.14 58.56
C HIS A 89 25.55 -47.64 58.82
N PHE A 90 26.45 -48.27 58.06
CA PHE A 90 26.80 -49.67 58.27
C PHE A 90 27.36 -49.90 59.68
N LEU A 91 28.35 -49.11 60.10
CA LEU A 91 28.95 -49.19 61.45
C LEU A 91 27.89 -48.99 62.55
N ALA A 92 27.02 -47.99 62.40
CA ALA A 92 25.93 -47.75 63.34
C ALA A 92 25.01 -48.98 63.51
N MET A 93 24.65 -49.63 62.40
CA MET A 93 23.83 -50.84 62.39
C MET A 93 24.55 -52.04 63.00
N GLN A 94 25.84 -52.23 62.69
CA GLN A 94 26.62 -53.34 63.26
C GLN A 94 26.81 -53.19 64.77
N TYR A 95 27.11 -51.99 65.27
CA TYR A 95 27.24 -51.74 66.71
C TYR A 95 25.89 -51.87 67.43
N LYS A 96 24.78 -51.46 66.79
CA LYS A 96 23.43 -51.70 67.31
C LYS A 96 23.14 -53.19 67.44
N ALA A 97 23.46 -53.99 66.42
CA ALA A 97 23.22 -55.44 66.42
C ALA A 97 24.05 -56.16 67.52
N LYS A 98 25.23 -55.63 67.84
CA LYS A 98 26.08 -56.10 68.95
C LYS A 98 25.67 -55.58 70.34
N GLY A 99 24.63 -54.77 70.44
CA GLY A 99 24.16 -54.17 71.69
C GLY A 99 25.02 -53.00 72.21
N ASN A 100 26.00 -52.52 71.44
CA ASN A 100 26.78 -51.33 71.78
C ASN A 100 26.07 -50.07 71.27
N TYR A 101 25.10 -49.61 72.06
CA TYR A 101 24.27 -48.46 71.71
C TYR A 101 25.04 -47.13 71.69
N GLU A 102 26.10 -47.00 72.49
CA GLU A 102 26.92 -45.77 72.55
C GLU A 102 27.61 -45.52 71.21
N LYS A 103 28.39 -46.49 70.72
CA LYS A 103 29.04 -46.40 69.40
C LYS A 103 28.01 -46.30 68.28
N SER A 104 26.89 -47.02 68.39
CA SER A 104 25.81 -46.94 67.40
C SER A 104 25.26 -45.52 67.26
N LEU A 105 24.99 -44.85 68.39
CA LEU A 105 24.50 -43.48 68.42
C LEU A 105 25.55 -42.48 67.89
N ASP A 106 26.83 -42.64 68.21
CA ASP A 106 27.91 -41.81 67.65
C ASP A 106 27.94 -41.88 66.12
N PHE A 107 28.03 -43.09 65.57
CA PHE A 107 28.07 -43.28 64.12
C PHE A 107 26.77 -42.82 63.44
N GLN A 108 25.61 -43.02 64.08
CA GLN A 108 24.33 -42.54 63.57
C GLN A 108 24.24 -41.00 63.54
N LYS A 109 24.81 -40.32 64.56
CA LYS A 109 24.90 -38.86 64.59
C LYS A 109 25.79 -38.34 63.46
N ARG A 110 27.00 -38.90 63.33
CA ARG A 110 27.94 -38.56 62.25
C ARG A 110 27.34 -38.81 60.87
N TYR A 111 26.59 -39.89 60.69
CA TYR A 111 25.84 -40.16 59.45
C TYR A 111 24.85 -39.03 59.14
N THR A 112 24.08 -38.59 60.14
CA THR A 112 23.07 -37.53 59.99
C THR A 112 23.72 -36.21 59.59
N ASP A 113 24.87 -35.87 60.19
CA ASP A 113 25.64 -34.66 59.88
C ASP A 113 26.10 -34.65 58.40
N VAL A 114 26.61 -35.78 57.89
CA VAL A 114 27.05 -35.89 56.48
C VAL A 114 25.87 -35.79 55.50
N ILE A 115 24.71 -36.35 55.85
CA ILE A 115 23.50 -36.25 55.03
C ILE A 115 22.98 -34.81 54.99
N ALA A 116 23.02 -34.08 56.11
CA ALA A 116 22.67 -32.67 56.17
C ALA A 116 23.59 -31.83 55.28
N GLU A 117 24.91 -31.99 55.40
CA GLU A 117 25.89 -31.29 54.53
C GLU A 117 25.62 -31.57 53.04
N THR A 118 25.34 -32.82 52.68
CA THR A 118 25.04 -33.21 51.29
C THR A 118 23.72 -32.62 50.79
N GLY A 119 22.74 -32.42 51.68
CA GLY A 119 21.49 -31.73 51.39
C GLY A 119 21.72 -30.25 51.10
N ASP A 120 22.44 -29.57 51.99
CA ASP A 120 22.73 -28.14 51.87
C ASP A 120 23.53 -27.81 50.61
N ARG A 121 24.56 -28.61 50.29
CA ARG A 121 25.36 -28.43 49.06
C ARG A 121 24.54 -28.57 47.79
N ARG A 122 23.58 -29.51 47.75
CA ARG A 122 22.68 -29.70 46.60
C ARG A 122 21.72 -28.52 46.46
N MET A 123 21.23 -28.00 47.59
CA MET A 123 20.38 -26.80 47.59
C MET A 123 21.16 -25.58 47.09
N GLU A 124 22.38 -25.37 47.58
CA GLU A 124 23.25 -24.26 47.16
C GLU A 124 23.56 -24.31 45.65
N GLN A 125 23.88 -25.50 45.12
CA GLN A 125 24.05 -25.71 43.67
C GLN A 125 22.78 -25.39 42.89
N SER A 126 21.61 -25.87 43.35
CA SER A 126 20.34 -25.55 42.71
C SER A 126 20.04 -24.05 42.70
N VAL A 127 20.34 -23.35 43.78
CA VAL A 127 20.18 -21.89 43.88
C VAL A 127 21.13 -21.18 42.89
N TYR A 128 22.38 -21.63 42.81
CA TYR A 128 23.36 -21.10 41.86
C TYR A 128 22.91 -21.28 40.40
N ASP A 129 22.45 -22.48 40.04
CA ASP A 129 21.97 -22.78 38.68
C ASP A 129 20.76 -21.92 38.30
N VAL A 130 19.82 -21.74 39.24
CA VAL A 130 18.65 -20.87 39.05
C VAL A 130 19.09 -19.42 38.86
N GLN A 131 20.03 -18.93 39.68
CA GLN A 131 20.57 -17.57 39.58
C GLN A 131 21.24 -17.34 38.23
N GLN A 132 22.09 -18.27 37.78
CA GLN A 132 22.77 -18.17 36.49
C GLN A 132 21.78 -18.13 35.33
N LYS A 133 20.73 -18.97 35.37
CA LYS A 133 19.68 -18.97 34.35
C LYS A 133 18.88 -17.66 34.35
N TYR A 134 18.57 -17.12 35.53
CA TYR A 134 17.90 -15.84 35.66
C TYR A 134 18.74 -14.69 35.08
N ASP A 135 20.03 -14.62 35.43
CA ASP A 135 20.94 -13.59 34.94
C ASP A 135 21.11 -13.66 33.42
N PHE A 136 21.20 -14.86 32.86
CA PHE A 136 21.22 -15.09 31.42
C PHE A 136 19.94 -14.56 30.74
N MET A 137 18.76 -14.89 31.28
CA MET A 137 17.48 -14.42 30.75
C MET A 137 17.35 -12.90 30.84
N ALA A 138 17.80 -12.30 31.94
CA ALA A 138 17.80 -10.85 32.13
C ALA A 138 18.71 -10.15 31.10
N GLN A 139 19.90 -10.70 30.85
CA GLN A 139 20.82 -10.18 29.83
C GLN A 139 20.25 -10.30 28.42
N GLN A 140 19.65 -11.45 28.08
CA GLN A 140 19.01 -11.66 26.79
C GLN A 140 17.83 -10.69 26.56
N SER A 141 17.02 -10.45 27.60
CA SER A 141 15.92 -9.47 27.55
C SER A 141 16.43 -8.05 27.29
N ARG A 142 17.50 -7.63 27.99
CA ARG A 142 18.14 -6.31 27.76
C ARG A 142 18.67 -6.18 26.33
N TYR A 143 19.33 -7.22 25.81
CA TYR A 143 19.81 -7.25 24.44
C TYR A 143 18.66 -7.13 23.43
N ASN A 144 17.60 -7.91 23.60
CA ASN A 144 16.41 -7.87 22.74
C ASN A 144 15.73 -6.50 22.78
N HIS A 145 15.66 -5.87 23.96
CA HIS A 145 15.10 -4.52 24.10
C HIS A 145 15.92 -3.48 23.33
N GLN A 146 17.25 -3.54 23.43
CA GLN A 146 18.13 -2.65 22.67
C GLN A 146 18.05 -2.89 21.15
N LEU A 147 17.99 -4.16 20.72
CA LEU A 147 17.83 -4.51 19.31
C LEU A 147 16.51 -3.96 18.75
N LEU A 148 15.41 -4.10 19.49
CA LEU A 148 14.11 -3.57 19.11
C LEU A 148 14.11 -2.04 19.02
N GLN A 149 14.77 -1.35 19.95
CA GLN A 149 14.93 0.11 19.89
C GLN A 149 15.72 0.55 18.65
N ARG A 150 16.82 -0.13 18.33
CA ARG A 150 17.62 0.15 17.12
C ARG A 150 16.82 -0.09 15.84
N GLN A 151 16.10 -1.21 15.76
CA GLN A 151 15.24 -1.52 14.61
C GLN A 151 14.13 -0.47 14.44
N ARG A 152 13.47 -0.06 15.52
CA ARG A 152 12.46 1.02 15.48
C ARG A 152 13.05 2.33 14.96
N ALA A 153 14.24 2.72 15.43
CA ALA A 153 14.90 3.93 14.95
C ALA A 153 15.24 3.85 13.44
N SER A 154 15.76 2.71 12.97
CA SER A 154 16.02 2.49 11.55
C SER A 154 14.74 2.54 10.69
N ILE A 155 13.63 1.97 11.18
CA ILE A 155 12.33 2.03 10.49
C ILE A 155 11.84 3.48 10.41
N ILE A 156 11.89 4.24 11.51
CA ILE A 156 11.48 5.66 11.54
C ILE A 156 12.32 6.47 10.55
N LEU A 157 13.64 6.30 10.55
CA LEU A 157 14.53 6.99 9.60
C LEU A 157 14.21 6.63 8.14
N LEU A 158 13.96 5.36 7.84
CA LEU A 158 13.59 4.92 6.49
C LEU A 158 12.25 5.54 6.05
N THR A 159 11.25 5.58 6.93
CA THR A 159 9.95 6.21 6.62
C THR A 159 10.09 7.71 6.35
N PHE A 160 10.92 8.42 7.13
CA PHE A 160 11.20 9.83 6.90
C PHE A 160 11.90 10.06 5.56
N PHE A 161 12.88 9.21 5.21
CA PHE A 161 13.57 9.28 3.92
C PHE A 161 12.62 9.04 2.73
N LEU A 162 11.72 8.05 2.82
CA LEU A 162 10.71 7.80 1.79
C LEU A 162 9.74 8.96 1.63
N MET A 163 9.29 9.57 2.73
CA MET A 163 8.44 10.77 2.70
C MET A 163 9.15 11.97 2.08
N ALA A 164 10.42 12.20 2.43
CA ALA A 164 11.23 13.26 1.85
C ALA A 164 11.47 13.06 0.34
N SER A 165 11.70 11.82 -0.09
CA SER A 165 11.84 11.46 -1.51
C SER A 165 10.54 11.73 -2.29
N LEU A 166 9.39 11.29 -1.76
CA LEU A 166 8.09 11.56 -2.37
C LEU A 166 7.80 13.07 -2.47
N PHE A 167 8.09 13.81 -1.39
CA PHE A 167 7.95 15.26 -1.38
C PHE A 167 8.84 15.95 -2.42
N SER A 168 10.10 15.51 -2.54
CA SER A 168 11.04 16.00 -3.57
C SER A 168 10.50 15.75 -4.99
N ILE A 169 9.96 14.56 -5.28
CA ILE A 169 9.33 14.24 -6.57
C ILE A 169 8.16 15.19 -6.88
N ILE A 170 7.33 15.52 -5.88
CA ILE A 170 6.22 16.46 -6.04
C ILE A 170 6.73 17.87 -6.37
N LEU A 171 7.77 18.34 -5.68
CA LEU A 171 8.39 19.64 -5.95
C LEU A 171 8.99 19.70 -7.35
N LEU A 172 9.70 18.65 -7.78
CA LEU A 172 10.26 18.54 -9.12
C LEU A 172 9.16 18.56 -10.19
N ARG A 173 8.07 17.81 -10.01
CA ARG A 173 6.92 17.83 -10.93
C ARG A 173 6.27 19.21 -10.99
N ARG A 174 6.09 19.89 -9.85
CA ARG A 174 5.58 21.25 -9.80
C ARG A 174 6.47 22.22 -10.57
N ASN A 175 7.78 22.14 -10.39
CA ASN A 175 8.75 23.00 -11.08
C ASN A 175 8.72 22.76 -12.61
N ILE A 176 8.70 21.50 -13.05
CA ILE A 176 8.56 21.13 -14.47
C ILE A 176 7.25 21.66 -15.05
N LEU A 177 6.12 21.48 -14.34
CA LEU A 177 4.82 22.01 -14.77
C LEU A 177 4.81 23.54 -14.88
N GLN A 178 5.42 24.24 -13.94
CA GLN A 178 5.54 25.70 -13.96
C GLN A 178 6.39 26.17 -15.15
N LYS A 179 7.56 25.55 -15.38
CA LYS A 179 8.40 25.83 -16.56
C LYS A 179 7.66 25.57 -17.87
N ASN A 180 6.92 24.47 -17.97
CA ASN A 180 6.13 24.14 -19.15
C ASN A 180 5.00 25.13 -19.40
N LYS A 181 4.35 25.67 -18.36
CA LYS A 181 3.35 26.74 -18.50
C LYS A 181 3.98 28.02 -19.03
N LEU A 182 5.16 28.40 -18.52
CA LEU A 182 5.89 29.58 -18.97
C LEU A 182 6.28 29.47 -20.45
N LEU A 183 6.83 28.31 -20.85
CA LEU A 183 7.16 28.02 -22.26
C LEU A 183 5.93 28.08 -23.18
N ARG A 184 4.79 27.54 -22.75
CA ARG A 184 3.54 27.63 -23.52
C ARG A 184 3.09 29.08 -23.71
N LEU A 185 3.24 29.93 -22.69
CA LEU A 185 2.88 31.34 -22.79
C LEU A 185 3.77 32.07 -23.81
N GLN A 186 5.08 31.81 -23.80
CA GLN A 186 6.02 32.37 -24.78
C GLN A 186 5.65 31.96 -26.22
N ASN A 187 5.41 30.67 -26.47
CA ASN A 187 4.99 30.17 -27.78
C ASN A 187 3.64 30.77 -28.22
N THR A 188 2.73 31.00 -27.27
CA THR A 188 1.43 31.66 -27.54
C THR A 188 1.64 33.11 -27.95
N ILE A 189 2.50 33.85 -27.26
CA ILE A 189 2.84 35.24 -27.61
C ILE A 189 3.51 35.29 -28.99
N GLU A 190 4.43 34.38 -29.28
CA GLU A 190 5.11 34.32 -30.58
C GLU A 190 4.12 34.03 -31.74
N THR A 191 3.21 33.07 -31.55
CA THR A 191 2.17 32.75 -32.54
C THR A 191 1.16 33.88 -32.71
N LEU A 192 0.79 34.57 -31.62
CA LEU A 192 -0.05 35.78 -31.70
C LEU A 192 0.62 36.91 -32.47
N ASN A 193 1.92 37.14 -32.25
CA ASN A 193 2.67 38.13 -33.02
C ASN A 193 2.77 37.76 -34.51
N LYS A 194 3.06 36.48 -34.83
CA LYS A 194 3.08 36.01 -36.23
C LYS A 194 1.73 36.17 -36.92
N THR A 195 0.64 35.77 -36.25
CA THR A 195 -0.72 35.91 -36.78
C THR A 195 -1.13 37.38 -36.91
N ALA A 196 -0.75 38.26 -35.99
CA ALA A 196 -0.99 39.70 -36.12
C ALA A 196 -0.25 40.30 -37.33
N ILE A 197 1.01 39.89 -37.58
CA ILE A 197 1.78 40.28 -38.76
C ILE A 197 1.12 39.76 -40.05
N ASP A 198 0.66 38.51 -40.06
CA ASP A 198 -0.02 37.94 -41.22
C ASP A 198 -1.37 38.61 -41.50
N LEU A 199 -2.16 38.93 -40.47
CA LEU A 199 -3.40 39.72 -40.61
C LEU A 199 -3.12 41.13 -41.12
N GLN A 200 -2.03 41.76 -40.68
CA GLN A 200 -1.62 43.07 -41.19
C GLN A 200 -1.17 43.00 -42.66
N LYS A 201 -0.51 41.91 -43.08
CA LYS A 201 -0.22 41.64 -44.50
C LYS A 201 -1.48 41.38 -45.30
N GLN A 202 -2.43 40.63 -44.75
CA GLN A 202 -3.70 40.31 -45.41
C GLN A 202 -4.61 41.54 -45.59
N LYS A 203 -4.54 42.51 -44.66
CA LYS A 203 -5.23 43.80 -44.76
C LYS A 203 -4.72 44.69 -45.92
N ASN A 204 -3.54 44.41 -46.46
CA ASN A 204 -2.92 45.17 -47.54
C ASN A 204 -3.10 44.55 -48.94
N THR A 205 -3.85 43.45 -49.08
CA THR A 205 -4.10 42.80 -50.38
C THR A 205 -5.59 42.95 -50.77
N PRO A 206 -5.92 43.63 -51.88
CA PRO A 206 -7.31 43.89 -52.24
C PRO A 206 -7.89 42.69 -52.99
N THR A 207 -8.60 41.79 -52.31
CA THR A 207 -9.40 40.77 -53.00
C THR A 207 -10.52 40.21 -52.11
N GLY A 208 -11.78 40.52 -52.47
CA GLY A 208 -12.96 39.71 -52.14
C GLY A 208 -13.77 40.09 -50.88
N HIS A 209 -14.62 41.11 -51.00
CA HIS A 209 -15.66 41.45 -49.99
C HIS A 209 -16.59 40.25 -49.66
N GLU A 210 -16.80 39.33 -50.59
CA GLU A 210 -17.65 38.15 -50.41
C GLU A 210 -17.05 37.11 -49.44
N THR A 211 -15.73 36.93 -49.44
CA THR A 211 -15.06 35.97 -48.54
C THR A 211 -15.09 36.47 -47.10
N GLN A 212 -14.94 37.78 -46.89
CA GLN A 212 -15.02 38.43 -45.57
C GLN A 212 -16.42 38.37 -44.97
N LEU A 213 -17.47 38.53 -45.78
CA LEU A 213 -18.86 38.39 -45.36
C LEU A 213 -19.15 36.97 -44.88
N ARG A 214 -18.76 35.98 -45.69
CA ARG A 214 -18.92 34.56 -45.37
C ARG A 214 -18.13 34.19 -44.11
N GLU A 215 -16.88 34.61 -43.99
CA GLU A 215 -16.04 34.30 -42.82
C GLU A 215 -16.52 34.97 -41.54
N THR A 216 -17.02 36.21 -41.60
CA THR A 216 -17.54 36.92 -40.43
C THR A 216 -18.86 36.33 -39.95
N LEU A 217 -19.76 35.99 -40.88
CA LEU A 217 -21.00 35.28 -40.57
C LEU A 217 -20.72 33.88 -40.03
N LEU A 218 -19.81 33.13 -40.67
CA LEU A 218 -19.40 31.81 -40.20
C LEU A 218 -18.70 31.87 -38.85
N TRP A 219 -17.93 32.91 -38.53
CA TRP A 219 -17.28 33.06 -37.24
C TRP A 219 -18.29 33.36 -36.13
N ARG A 220 -19.18 34.34 -36.33
CA ARG A 220 -20.27 34.63 -35.38
C ARG A 220 -21.18 33.41 -35.21
N PHE A 221 -21.47 32.70 -36.30
CA PHE A 221 -22.23 31.46 -36.27
C PHE A 221 -21.47 30.31 -35.60
N ASN A 222 -20.17 30.12 -35.81
CA ASN A 222 -19.40 29.03 -35.17
C ASN A 222 -19.32 29.22 -33.66
N VAL A 223 -19.22 30.47 -33.20
CA VAL A 223 -19.27 30.84 -31.78
C VAL A 223 -20.65 30.51 -31.20
N LEU A 224 -21.72 30.86 -31.91
CA LEU A 224 -23.11 30.52 -31.51
C LEU A 224 -23.39 29.01 -31.59
N HIS A 225 -22.94 28.34 -32.64
CA HIS A 225 -23.12 26.91 -32.89
C HIS A 225 -22.35 26.07 -31.88
N LYS A 226 -21.09 26.40 -31.56
CA LYS A 226 -20.34 25.75 -30.48
C LYS A 226 -21.00 25.96 -29.11
N SER A 227 -21.60 27.13 -28.87
CA SER A 227 -22.37 27.35 -27.64
C SER A 227 -23.64 26.48 -27.57
N SER A 228 -24.26 26.17 -28.72
CA SER A 228 -25.41 25.26 -28.81
C SER A 228 -25.03 23.78 -28.81
N LEU A 229 -23.87 23.40 -29.37
CA LEU A 229 -23.35 22.04 -29.35
C LEU A 229 -22.91 21.65 -27.94
N LEU A 230 -22.38 22.61 -27.18
CA LEU A 230 -22.20 22.46 -25.73
C LEU A 230 -23.53 22.07 -25.07
N LYS A 231 -24.65 22.68 -25.45
CA LYS A 231 -25.98 22.36 -24.89
C LYS A 231 -26.45 20.94 -25.22
N SER A 232 -26.12 20.38 -26.40
CA SER A 232 -26.47 18.99 -26.73
C SER A 232 -25.52 17.97 -26.08
N GLU A 233 -24.21 18.24 -26.01
CA GLU A 233 -23.25 17.34 -25.36
C GLU A 233 -23.34 17.35 -23.82
N LEU A 234 -23.70 18.49 -23.21
CA LEU A 234 -23.94 18.57 -21.76
C LEU A 234 -25.23 17.86 -21.30
N SER A 235 -26.14 17.51 -22.22
CA SER A 235 -27.35 16.76 -21.88
C SER A 235 -27.07 15.30 -21.48
N HIS A 236 -25.87 14.78 -21.78
CA HIS A 236 -25.41 13.44 -21.38
C HIS A 236 -24.58 13.41 -20.09
N ILE A 237 -24.33 14.55 -19.44
CA ILE A 237 -23.52 14.63 -18.22
C ILE A 237 -24.43 14.90 -17.02
N GLU A 238 -24.88 13.81 -16.37
CA GLU A 238 -25.56 13.86 -15.08
C GLU A 238 -24.61 14.27 -13.95
N LYS A 239 -24.87 15.43 -13.35
CA LYS A 239 -25.12 15.64 -11.89
C LYS A 239 -24.96 17.12 -11.51
N MET A 240 -25.85 17.55 -10.61
CA MET A 240 -26.06 18.91 -10.06
C MET A 240 -24.86 19.86 -10.06
N ASP A 241 -24.86 20.81 -11.00
CA ASP A 241 -24.76 22.29 -10.82
C ASP A 241 -24.85 22.99 -12.21
N THR A 242 -24.81 22.20 -13.27
CA THR A 242 -24.92 22.60 -14.69
C THR A 242 -26.26 23.23 -15.06
N ARG A 243 -27.40 22.80 -14.50
CA ARG A 243 -28.69 23.45 -14.80
C ARG A 243 -28.73 24.92 -14.35
N LYS A 244 -28.20 25.27 -13.17
CA LYS A 244 -28.12 26.66 -12.70
C LYS A 244 -27.13 27.49 -13.51
N ALA A 245 -26.01 26.90 -13.92
CA ALA A 245 -25.04 27.53 -14.80
C ALA A 245 -25.63 27.79 -16.19
N ILE A 246 -26.39 26.84 -16.75
CA ILE A 246 -27.10 26.98 -18.03
C ILE A 246 -28.20 28.03 -17.92
N THR A 247 -29.02 28.07 -16.87
CA THR A 247 -30.07 29.09 -16.73
C THR A 247 -29.50 30.49 -16.53
N ARG A 248 -28.38 30.63 -15.80
CA ARG A 248 -27.66 31.92 -15.71
C ARG A 248 -27.00 32.29 -17.03
N PHE A 249 -26.41 31.34 -17.74
CA PHE A 249 -25.81 31.58 -19.04
C PHE A 249 -26.87 31.94 -20.09
N GLU A 250 -28.02 31.29 -20.06
CA GLU A 250 -29.18 31.63 -20.89
C GLU A 250 -29.73 33.03 -20.59
N GLN A 251 -29.74 33.46 -19.32
CA GLN A 251 -30.11 34.83 -18.94
C GLN A 251 -29.06 35.89 -19.31
N ILE A 252 -27.77 35.56 -19.22
CA ILE A 252 -26.65 36.48 -19.47
C ILE A 252 -26.39 36.64 -20.98
N VAL A 253 -26.57 35.57 -21.76
CA VAL A 253 -26.26 35.54 -23.19
C VAL A 253 -27.51 35.76 -24.06
N TYR A 254 -28.69 35.32 -23.60
CA TYR A 254 -29.94 35.35 -24.39
C TYR A 254 -31.09 36.10 -23.69
N GLY A 255 -30.79 37.07 -22.82
CA GLY A 255 -31.74 37.85 -21.99
C GLY A 255 -33.20 37.84 -22.45
N LYS A 256 -34.11 37.44 -21.54
CA LYS A 256 -35.57 37.26 -21.70
C LYS A 256 -36.19 38.01 -22.90
N GLU A 257 -36.14 37.40 -24.09
CA GLU A 257 -37.10 37.55 -25.20
C GLU A 257 -36.51 36.92 -26.46
N SER A 258 -36.99 35.73 -26.82
CA SER A 258 -36.54 34.98 -28.01
C SER A 258 -36.84 35.71 -29.34
N GLY A 259 -37.51 36.86 -29.32
CA GLY A 259 -37.79 37.70 -30.49
C GLY A 259 -36.61 38.59 -30.93
N SER A 260 -35.68 38.95 -30.04
CA SER A 260 -34.63 39.94 -30.38
C SER A 260 -33.45 39.39 -31.20
N GLN A 261 -33.26 38.07 -31.22
CA GLN A 261 -32.16 37.40 -31.93
C GLN A 261 -32.33 37.47 -33.46
N TRP A 262 -33.56 37.29 -33.95
CA TRP A 262 -33.87 37.47 -35.37
C TRP A 262 -33.72 38.93 -35.79
N ASN A 263 -34.18 39.87 -34.95
CA ASN A 263 -34.03 41.30 -35.23
C ASN A 263 -32.55 41.71 -35.26
N THR A 264 -31.71 41.15 -34.39
CA THR A 264 -30.25 41.37 -34.44
C THR A 264 -29.62 40.86 -35.73
N LEU A 265 -30.08 39.69 -36.21
CA LEU A 265 -29.58 39.09 -37.45
C LEU A 265 -30.06 39.87 -38.68
N VAL A 266 -31.33 40.29 -38.71
CA VAL A 266 -31.89 41.18 -39.73
C VAL A 266 -31.13 42.50 -39.74
N ASN A 267 -30.94 43.13 -38.58
CA ASN A 267 -30.18 44.39 -38.47
C ASN A 267 -28.75 44.23 -38.96
N ALA A 268 -28.07 43.11 -38.70
CA ALA A 268 -26.74 42.88 -39.23
C ALA A 268 -26.73 42.72 -40.77
N ILE A 269 -27.77 42.09 -41.34
CA ILE A 269 -27.91 41.97 -42.80
C ILE A 269 -28.28 43.32 -43.42
N ASP A 270 -29.13 44.11 -42.76
CA ASP A 270 -29.59 45.42 -43.21
C ASP A 270 -28.50 46.50 -43.03
N GLU A 271 -27.65 46.43 -42.01
CA GLU A 271 -26.45 47.28 -41.89
C GLU A 271 -25.49 47.06 -43.06
N LEU A 272 -25.35 45.81 -43.53
CA LEU A 272 -24.49 45.45 -44.65
C LEU A 272 -25.16 45.72 -46.01
N ASN A 273 -26.49 45.66 -46.06
CA ASN A 273 -27.30 45.96 -47.24
C ASN A 273 -28.47 46.89 -46.86
N PRO A 274 -28.22 48.21 -46.70
CA PRO A 274 -29.22 49.16 -46.21
C PRO A 274 -30.48 49.18 -47.06
N GLY A 275 -31.62 48.82 -46.48
CA GLY A 275 -32.93 48.82 -47.12
C GLY A 275 -33.37 47.49 -47.75
N LEU A 276 -32.55 46.45 -47.70
CA LEU A 276 -32.88 45.12 -48.25
C LEU A 276 -34.13 44.51 -47.58
N SER A 277 -34.23 44.65 -46.26
CA SER A 277 -35.35 44.09 -45.50
C SER A 277 -36.66 44.75 -45.88
N HIS A 278 -36.64 46.09 -46.01
CA HIS A 278 -37.79 46.89 -46.44
C HIS A 278 -38.17 46.63 -47.91
N PHE A 279 -37.17 46.47 -48.79
CA PHE A 279 -37.37 46.15 -50.20
C PHE A 279 -38.09 44.81 -50.40
N ILE A 280 -37.67 43.77 -49.68
CA ILE A 280 -38.32 42.45 -49.77
C ILE A 280 -39.76 42.53 -49.24
N GLN A 281 -39.99 43.21 -48.12
CA GLN A 281 -41.34 43.35 -47.55
C GLN A 281 -42.29 44.15 -48.45
N SER A 282 -41.78 45.17 -49.15
CA SER A 282 -42.58 46.02 -50.02
C SER A 282 -42.92 45.37 -51.36
N ASN A 283 -41.95 44.68 -51.98
CA ASN A 283 -42.14 44.06 -53.30
C ASN A 283 -42.73 42.65 -53.24
N TYR A 284 -42.62 41.97 -52.08
CA TYR A 284 -43.16 40.63 -51.88
C TYR A 284 -43.99 40.51 -50.58
N PRO A 285 -45.06 41.32 -50.41
CA PRO A 285 -45.88 41.32 -49.18
C PRO A 285 -46.63 40.01 -48.93
N GLN A 286 -46.76 39.15 -49.95
CA GLN A 286 -47.40 37.83 -49.89
C GLN A 286 -46.54 36.75 -49.19
N LEU A 287 -45.30 37.07 -48.80
CA LEU A 287 -44.42 36.12 -48.11
C LEU A 287 -44.85 35.95 -46.64
N SER A 288 -44.91 34.71 -46.18
CA SER A 288 -45.02 34.42 -44.75
C SER A 288 -43.72 34.80 -44.03
N GLU A 289 -43.79 34.99 -42.71
CA GLU A 289 -42.62 35.34 -41.90
C GLU A 289 -41.46 34.33 -42.06
N THR A 290 -41.78 33.04 -42.19
CA THR A 290 -40.78 31.99 -42.44
C THR A 290 -40.19 32.07 -43.85
N GLU A 291 -40.99 32.39 -44.87
CA GLU A 291 -40.50 32.56 -46.24
C GLU A 291 -39.64 33.83 -46.37
N PHE A 292 -40.02 34.92 -45.71
CA PHE A 292 -39.19 36.13 -45.60
C PHE A 292 -37.83 35.82 -44.98
N LYS A 293 -37.82 35.09 -43.85
CA LYS A 293 -36.59 34.62 -43.19
C LYS A 293 -35.71 33.79 -44.12
N VAL A 294 -36.30 32.82 -44.81
CA VAL A 294 -35.59 31.95 -45.77
C VAL A 294 -35.02 32.76 -46.93
N MET A 295 -35.77 33.75 -47.44
CA MET A 295 -35.34 34.61 -48.54
C MET A 295 -34.13 35.47 -48.16
N LEU A 296 -34.20 36.16 -47.02
CA LEU A 296 -33.13 37.04 -46.53
C LEU A 296 -31.83 36.26 -46.26
N LEU A 297 -31.94 35.10 -45.60
CA LEU A 297 -30.78 34.26 -45.32
C LEU A 297 -30.21 33.59 -46.58
N SER A 298 -31.05 33.29 -47.57
CA SER A 298 -30.58 32.78 -48.86
C SER A 298 -29.82 33.85 -49.64
N TYR A 299 -30.28 35.11 -49.59
CA TYR A 299 -29.57 36.25 -50.17
C TYR A 299 -28.17 36.42 -49.54
N ALA A 300 -28.04 36.19 -48.24
CA ALA A 300 -26.76 36.19 -47.53
C ALA A 300 -25.85 34.97 -47.84
N GLY A 301 -26.25 34.09 -48.77
CA GLY A 301 -25.43 32.97 -49.24
C GLY A 301 -25.44 31.73 -48.35
N LEU A 302 -26.37 31.62 -47.39
CA LEU A 302 -26.46 30.48 -46.48
C LEU A 302 -27.07 29.24 -47.17
N SER A 303 -26.56 28.06 -46.82
CA SER A 303 -27.07 26.77 -47.29
C SER A 303 -28.39 26.40 -46.63
N CYS A 304 -29.20 25.53 -47.25
CA CYS A 304 -30.48 25.09 -46.68
C CYS A 304 -30.33 24.47 -45.28
N LYS A 305 -29.19 23.83 -45.00
CA LYS A 305 -28.90 23.24 -43.69
C LYS A 305 -28.64 24.32 -42.64
N GLU A 306 -27.91 25.37 -42.98
CA GLU A 306 -27.62 26.50 -42.09
C GLU A 306 -28.88 27.34 -41.84
N ILE A 307 -29.66 27.61 -42.88
CA ILE A 307 -30.93 28.34 -42.75
C ILE A 307 -31.91 27.58 -41.85
N ALA A 308 -32.01 26.26 -42.01
CA ALA A 308 -32.88 25.41 -41.21
C ALA A 308 -32.53 25.49 -39.72
N LEU A 309 -31.24 25.47 -39.41
CA LEU A 309 -30.74 25.65 -38.05
C LEU A 309 -31.05 27.05 -37.50
N LEU A 310 -30.85 28.11 -38.31
CA LEU A 310 -31.05 29.49 -37.89
C LEU A 310 -32.51 29.83 -37.56
N ILE A 311 -33.46 29.27 -38.30
CA ILE A 311 -34.89 29.52 -38.08
C ILE A 311 -35.57 28.43 -37.24
N ASN A 312 -34.80 27.48 -36.71
CA ASN A 312 -35.25 26.31 -35.95
C ASN A 312 -36.36 25.51 -36.66
N GLN A 313 -36.13 25.20 -37.94
CA GLN A 313 -37.04 24.41 -38.78
C GLN A 313 -36.28 23.25 -39.43
N SER A 314 -37.02 22.28 -39.99
CA SER A 314 -36.38 21.21 -40.74
C SER A 314 -35.80 21.71 -42.07
N VAL A 315 -34.75 21.07 -42.57
CA VAL A 315 -34.20 21.33 -43.92
C VAL A 315 -35.27 21.17 -45.00
N HIS A 316 -36.21 20.25 -44.80
CA HIS A 316 -37.36 20.07 -45.67
C HIS A 316 -38.27 21.31 -45.70
N THR A 317 -38.56 21.90 -44.53
CA THR A 317 -39.34 23.14 -44.42
C THR A 317 -38.69 24.30 -45.17
N VAL A 318 -37.36 24.43 -45.09
CA VAL A 318 -36.60 25.47 -45.80
C VAL A 318 -36.63 25.26 -47.31
N ASN A 319 -36.45 24.03 -47.77
CA ASN A 319 -36.55 23.70 -49.20
C ASN A 319 -37.95 23.99 -49.74
N MET A 320 -38.99 23.63 -49.00
CA MET A 320 -40.37 23.97 -49.34
C MET A 320 -40.59 25.48 -49.36
N GLY A 321 -40.02 26.22 -48.40
CA GLY A 321 -40.02 27.68 -48.38
C GLY A 321 -39.38 28.28 -49.63
N ARG A 322 -38.21 27.80 -50.05
CA ARG A 322 -37.55 28.23 -51.31
C ARG A 322 -38.42 27.93 -52.54
N THR A 323 -39.07 26.78 -52.59
CA THR A 323 -40.01 26.46 -53.69
C THR A 323 -41.20 27.42 -53.72
N ARG A 324 -41.79 27.74 -52.56
CA ARG A 324 -42.90 28.70 -52.45
C ARG A 324 -42.47 30.13 -52.79
N ILE A 325 -41.26 30.54 -52.39
CA ILE A 325 -40.68 31.85 -52.76
C ILE A 325 -40.57 31.96 -54.29
N ARG A 326 -40.03 30.93 -54.96
CA ARG A 326 -39.94 30.92 -56.44
C ARG A 326 -41.31 31.04 -57.12
N GLN A 327 -42.31 30.33 -56.60
CA GLN A 327 -43.69 30.40 -57.09
C GLN A 327 -44.28 31.81 -56.90
N LYS A 328 -44.06 32.43 -55.74
CA LYS A 328 -44.53 33.78 -55.40
C LYS A 328 -43.79 34.90 -56.14
N MET A 329 -42.60 34.62 -56.68
CA MET A 329 -41.85 35.49 -57.58
C MET A 329 -42.14 35.21 -59.06
N GLU A 330 -43.07 34.31 -59.38
CA GLU A 330 -43.47 33.95 -60.75
C GLU A 330 -42.30 33.47 -61.64
N LEU A 331 -41.31 32.80 -61.05
CA LEU A 331 -40.16 32.29 -61.80
C LEU A 331 -40.56 31.06 -62.62
N LYS A 332 -40.41 31.14 -63.95
CA LYS A 332 -40.88 30.11 -64.91
C LYS A 332 -40.05 28.83 -64.94
N GLU A 333 -38.82 28.83 -64.42
CA GLU A 333 -37.91 27.68 -64.48
C GLU A 333 -37.77 26.94 -63.13
N PRO A 334 -37.94 25.60 -63.10
CA PRO A 334 -37.68 24.79 -61.91
C PRO A 334 -36.19 24.82 -61.57
N GLY A 335 -35.83 25.50 -60.48
CA GLY A 335 -34.44 25.64 -60.04
C GLY A 335 -33.81 27.01 -60.30
N ALA A 336 -34.56 27.96 -60.87
CA ALA A 336 -34.12 29.34 -61.00
C ALA A 336 -33.57 29.89 -59.68
N ASP A 337 -32.43 30.58 -59.76
CA ASP A 337 -31.84 31.25 -58.61
C ASP A 337 -32.59 32.53 -58.30
N PHE A 338 -33.58 32.41 -57.42
CA PHE A 338 -34.35 33.56 -56.96
C PHE A 338 -33.47 34.60 -56.25
N CYS A 339 -32.28 34.25 -55.76
CA CYS A 339 -31.37 35.20 -55.12
C CYS A 339 -30.69 36.10 -56.15
N ALA A 340 -30.36 35.58 -57.34
CA ALA A 340 -29.82 36.37 -58.44
C ALA A 340 -30.85 37.39 -58.93
N VAL A 341 -32.09 36.95 -59.16
CA VAL A 341 -33.20 37.85 -59.56
C VAL A 341 -33.49 38.90 -58.47
N LEU A 342 -33.47 38.49 -57.20
CA LEU A 342 -33.65 39.43 -56.09
C LEU A 342 -32.51 40.47 -56.03
N ARG A 343 -31.27 40.07 -56.34
CA ARG A 343 -30.11 40.96 -56.37
C ARG A 343 -30.22 41.98 -57.51
N ASP A 344 -30.57 41.54 -58.71
CA ASP A 344 -30.75 42.43 -59.86
C ASP A 344 -31.84 43.47 -59.60
N ASN A 345 -33.00 43.03 -59.09
CA ASN A 345 -34.12 43.93 -58.76
C ASN A 345 -33.77 44.92 -57.64
N TYR A 346 -33.02 44.47 -56.62
CA TYR A 346 -32.60 45.30 -55.50
C TYR A 346 -31.56 46.34 -55.93
N GLU A 347 -30.58 45.96 -56.75
CA GLU A 347 -29.58 46.88 -57.30
C GLU A 347 -30.20 47.91 -58.26
N GLU A 348 -31.19 47.51 -59.07
CA GLU A 348 -31.92 48.44 -59.94
C GLU A 348 -32.76 49.45 -59.14
N SER A 349 -33.42 49.01 -58.06
CA SER A 349 -34.14 49.90 -57.14
C SER A 349 -33.21 50.92 -56.48
N ARG A 350 -32.01 50.50 -56.08
CA ARG A 350 -31.00 51.36 -55.46
C ARG A 350 -30.40 52.38 -56.43
N ARG A 351 -30.38 52.08 -57.74
CA ARG A 351 -29.98 53.03 -58.79
C ARG A 351 -31.06 54.10 -59.00
N LYS A 352 -32.34 53.70 -59.05
CA LYS A 352 -33.47 54.63 -59.19
C LYS A 352 -33.63 55.59 -57.99
N GLU A 353 -33.38 55.13 -56.75
CA GLU A 353 -33.38 56.00 -55.56
C GLU A 353 -32.23 57.01 -55.51
N LYS A 354 -31.11 56.73 -56.19
CA LYS A 354 -29.99 57.68 -56.34
C LYS A 354 -30.27 58.74 -57.39
N ASP A 355 -31.02 58.41 -58.45
CA ASP A 355 -31.38 59.36 -59.52
C ASP A 355 -32.56 60.29 -59.15
N VAL A 356 -33.31 60.00 -58.08
CA VAL A 356 -34.41 60.84 -57.55
C VAL A 356 -33.94 61.82 -56.45
N ASN A 357 -32.71 61.65 -55.95
CA ASN A 357 -32.09 62.53 -54.94
C ASN A 357 -30.92 63.37 -55.52
N LEU A 358 -30.81 63.44 -56.85
CA LEU A 358 -30.12 64.49 -57.60
C LEU A 358 -31.16 65.38 -58.29
#